data_AF-A0A959RXZ1-F1
#
_entry.id   AF-A0A959RXZ1-F1
#
_cell.length_a   1.000
_cell.length_b   1.000
_cell.length_c   1.000
_cell.angle_alpha   90.00
_cell.angle_beta   90.00
_cell.angle_gamma   90.00
#
_symmetry.space_group_name_H-M   'P 1'
#
loop_
_entity.id
_entity.type
_entity.pdbx_description
1 polymer ?
#
loop_
_entity_poly.entity_id
_entity_poly.type
_entity_poly.pdbx_seq_one_letter_code
_entity_poly.pdbx_strand_id
1 'polypeptide(L)'
;KLNLTDAQKDKFDKIHFSQEEQNIEFKAALQKNKLEIKKLLKSDNFNENELKNLIKNGREIRNEMMDGRINTWFQVYNILDETQKQEWKENFKRLANDFDGGRFEGRKFNRDGKDKRIQPGERKEFREQMNKEN
;
A
#
# COMPACT_ATOMS: atom_id res chain seq x y z
N LYS A 1 -4.63 21.43 8.09
CA LYS A 1 -5.98 20.79 8.20
C LYS A 1 -6.83 21.52 7.18
N LEU A 2 -7.42 20.81 6.23
CA LEU A 2 -8.18 21.44 5.14
C LEU A 2 -9.50 21.95 5.72
N ASN A 3 -9.75 23.25 5.60
CA ASN A 3 -10.98 23.88 6.12
C ASN A 3 -12.14 23.55 5.17
N LEU A 4 -12.63 22.31 5.23
CA LEU A 4 -13.68 21.79 4.35
C LEU A 4 -15.05 22.39 4.68
N THR A 5 -15.81 22.75 3.65
CA THR A 5 -17.23 23.09 3.78
C THR A 5 -18.06 21.84 4.09
N ASP A 6 -19.27 22.01 4.61
CA ASP A 6 -20.15 20.86 4.91
C ASP A 6 -20.51 20.07 3.65
N ALA A 7 -20.75 20.77 2.53
CA ALA A 7 -20.95 20.14 1.23
C ALA A 7 -19.73 19.34 0.73
N GLN A 8 -18.51 19.76 1.07
CA GLN A 8 -17.29 18.99 0.76
C GLN A 8 -17.16 17.75 1.66
N LYS A 9 -17.48 17.88 2.95
CA LYS A 9 -17.49 16.75 3.90
C LYS A 9 -18.46 15.66 3.47
N ASP A 10 -19.69 16.02 3.09
CA ASP A 10 -20.69 15.06 2.62
C ASP A 10 -20.21 14.27 1.38
N LYS A 11 -19.48 14.94 0.48
CA LYS A 11 -18.89 14.27 -0.69
C LYS A 11 -17.72 13.36 -0.30
N PHE A 12 -16.91 13.78 0.66
CA PHE A 12 -15.80 12.98 1.17
C PHE A 12 -16.31 11.70 1.85
N ASP A 13 -17.34 11.80 2.68
CA ASP A 13 -17.92 10.66 3.37
C ASP A 13 -18.47 9.64 2.37
N LYS A 14 -19.17 10.10 1.32
CA LYS A 14 -19.65 9.21 0.24
C LYS A 14 -18.52 8.48 -0.48
N ILE A 15 -17.45 9.19 -0.82
CA ILE A 15 -16.26 8.57 -1.45
C ILE A 15 -15.64 7.56 -0.48
N HIS A 16 -15.51 7.92 0.79
CA HIS A 16 -14.93 7.07 1.81
C HIS A 16 -15.71 5.77 1.98
N PHE A 17 -17.03 5.87 2.19
CA PHE A 17 -17.88 4.69 2.36
C PHE A 17 -17.88 3.79 1.12
N SER A 18 -17.96 4.37 -0.08
CA SER A 18 -17.87 3.59 -1.33
C SER A 18 -16.54 2.86 -1.46
N GLN A 19 -15.42 3.51 -1.12
CA GLN A 19 -14.11 2.89 -1.13
C GLN A 19 -13.96 1.81 -0.03
N GLU A 20 -14.58 2.01 1.13
CA GLU A 20 -14.60 1.01 2.21
C GLU A 20 -15.36 -0.25 1.81
N GLU A 21 -16.52 -0.10 1.18
CA GLU A 21 -17.31 -1.23 0.64
C GLU A 21 -16.48 -2.05 -0.34
N GLN A 22 -15.87 -1.40 -1.33
CA GLN A 22 -14.98 -2.08 -2.30
C GLN A 22 -13.79 -2.77 -1.60
N ASN A 23 -13.20 -2.12 -0.59
CA ASN A 23 -12.11 -2.71 0.17
C ASN A 23 -12.52 -3.95 0.97
N ILE A 24 -13.76 -4.02 1.45
CA ILE A 24 -14.30 -5.22 2.11
C ILE A 24 -14.37 -6.37 1.11
N GLU A 25 -14.89 -6.11 -0.10
CA GLU A 25 -14.98 -7.11 -1.17
C GLU A 25 -13.60 -7.62 -1.60
N PHE A 26 -12.65 -6.72 -1.85
CA PHE A 26 -11.27 -7.11 -2.19
C PHE A 26 -10.59 -7.93 -1.10
N LYS A 27 -10.79 -7.57 0.18
CA LYS A 27 -10.27 -8.36 1.31
C LYS A 27 -10.87 -9.76 1.33
N ALA A 28 -12.18 -9.88 1.11
CA ALA A 28 -12.85 -11.17 1.05
C ALA A 28 -12.33 -12.01 -0.12
N ALA A 29 -12.18 -11.42 -1.32
CA ALA A 29 -11.61 -12.09 -2.49
C ALA A 29 -10.18 -12.58 -2.23
N LEU A 30 -9.34 -11.75 -1.61
CA LEU A 30 -7.96 -12.10 -1.27
C LEU A 30 -7.88 -13.22 -0.23
N GLN A 31 -8.82 -13.26 0.73
CA GLN A 31 -8.93 -14.37 1.70
C GLN A 31 -9.35 -15.67 1.02
N LYS A 32 -10.35 -15.62 0.12
CA LYS A 32 -10.76 -16.78 -0.68
C LYS A 32 -9.60 -17.32 -1.52
N ASN A 33 -8.90 -16.45 -2.24
CA ASN A 33 -7.73 -16.83 -3.04
C ASN A 33 -6.62 -17.50 -2.20
N LYS A 34 -6.35 -16.98 -1.00
CA LYS A 34 -5.42 -17.62 -0.04
C LYS A 34 -5.89 -19.01 0.41
N LEU A 35 -7.20 -19.19 0.61
CA LEU A 35 -7.76 -20.49 0.98
C LEU A 35 -7.59 -21.50 -0.15
N GLU A 36 -7.83 -21.11 -1.41
CA GLU A 36 -7.62 -21.99 -2.57
C GLU A 36 -6.15 -22.39 -2.72
N ILE A 37 -5.20 -21.46 -2.51
CA ILE A 37 -3.77 -21.80 -2.48
C ILE A 37 -3.50 -22.85 -1.39
N LYS A 38 -4.05 -22.69 -0.19
CA LYS A 38 -3.86 -23.66 0.90
C LYS A 38 -4.48 -25.02 0.58
N LYS A 39 -5.61 -25.07 -0.11
CA LYS A 39 -6.24 -26.32 -0.55
C LYS A 39 -5.36 -27.03 -1.58
N LEU A 40 -4.89 -26.31 -2.61
CA LEU A 40 -4.00 -26.84 -3.64
C LEU A 40 -2.69 -27.38 -3.07
N LEU A 41 -2.11 -26.69 -2.07
CA LEU A 41 -0.88 -27.15 -1.41
C LEU A 41 -1.08 -28.40 -0.52
N LYS A 42 -2.33 -28.71 -0.16
CA LYS A 42 -2.68 -29.89 0.64
C LYS A 42 -3.27 -31.02 -0.22
N SER A 43 -3.52 -30.78 -1.50
CA SER A 43 -4.04 -31.81 -2.38
C SER A 43 -2.92 -32.74 -2.82
N ASP A 44 -3.26 -34.01 -3.05
CA ASP A 44 -2.31 -34.98 -3.63
C ASP A 44 -2.01 -34.67 -5.11
N ASN A 45 -2.83 -33.82 -5.74
CA ASN A 45 -2.73 -33.40 -7.14
C ASN A 45 -2.22 -31.96 -7.23
N PHE A 46 -0.97 -31.74 -6.86
CA PHE A 46 -0.34 -30.43 -6.97
C PHE A 46 -0.19 -30.02 -8.44
N ASN A 47 -0.76 -28.87 -8.81
CA ASN A 47 -0.67 -28.30 -10.15
C ASN A 47 0.04 -26.93 -10.13
N GLU A 48 1.22 -26.86 -10.73
CA GLU A 48 2.03 -25.64 -10.79
C GLU A 48 1.32 -24.49 -11.51
N ASN A 49 0.63 -24.77 -12.61
CA ASN A 49 -0.06 -23.75 -13.40
C ASN A 49 -1.24 -23.14 -12.61
N GLU A 50 -1.96 -23.98 -11.87
CA GLU A 50 -3.03 -23.53 -10.99
C GLU A 50 -2.48 -22.64 -9.87
N LEU A 51 -1.36 -23.02 -9.24
CA LEU A 51 -0.70 -22.19 -8.24
C LEU A 51 -0.26 -20.84 -8.82
N LYS A 52 0.36 -20.83 -10.00
CA LYS A 52 0.76 -19.58 -10.69
C LYS A 52 -0.44 -18.67 -10.96
N ASN A 53 -1.56 -19.25 -11.38
CA ASN A 53 -2.79 -18.50 -11.61
C ASN A 53 -3.35 -17.90 -10.32
N LEU A 54 -3.42 -18.66 -9.23
CA LEU A 54 -3.86 -18.15 -7.93
C LEU A 54 -2.94 -17.04 -7.40
N ILE A 55 -1.63 -17.14 -7.60
CA ILE A 55 -0.68 -16.09 -7.24
C ILE A 55 -0.90 -14.83 -8.08
N LYS A 56 -1.10 -14.99 -9.41
CA LYS A 56 -1.41 -13.89 -10.33
C LYS A 56 -2.70 -13.18 -9.90
N ASN A 57 -3.77 -13.93 -9.66
CA ASN A 57 -5.06 -13.41 -9.23
C ASN A 57 -4.93 -12.61 -7.91
N GLY A 58 -4.16 -13.14 -6.95
CA GLY A 58 -3.87 -12.43 -5.71
C GLY A 58 -3.07 -11.14 -5.90
N ARG A 59 -2.22 -11.05 -6.92
CA ARG A 59 -1.50 -9.80 -7.26
C ARG A 59 -2.45 -8.80 -7.90
N GLU A 60 -3.29 -9.24 -8.83
CA GLU A 60 -4.30 -8.40 -9.50
C GLU A 60 -5.23 -7.74 -8.48
N ILE A 61 -5.79 -8.49 -7.52
CA ILE A 61 -6.62 -7.94 -6.45
C ILE A 61 -5.87 -6.85 -5.65
N ARG A 62 -4.57 -7.04 -5.37
CA ARG A 62 -3.79 -6.03 -4.63
C ARG A 62 -3.54 -4.78 -5.47
N ASN A 63 -3.33 -4.94 -6.77
CA ASN A 63 -3.17 -3.83 -7.69
C ASN A 63 -4.48 -3.03 -7.77
N GLU A 64 -5.63 -3.70 -7.90
CA GLU A 64 -6.94 -3.04 -7.90
C GLU A 64 -7.21 -2.27 -6.60
N MET A 65 -6.83 -2.81 -5.44
CA MET A 65 -6.90 -2.07 -4.17
C MET A 65 -6.02 -0.81 -4.17
N MET A 66 -4.84 -0.88 -4.79
CA MET A 66 -3.94 0.27 -4.90
C MET A 66 -4.50 1.32 -5.87
N ASP A 67 -5.03 0.89 -7.00
CA ASP A 67 -5.67 1.74 -7.99
C ASP A 67 -6.90 2.44 -7.38
N GLY A 68 -7.73 1.73 -6.62
CA GLY A 68 -8.86 2.31 -5.89
C GLY A 68 -8.43 3.41 -4.93
N ARG A 69 -7.32 3.20 -4.18
CA ARG A 69 -6.76 4.22 -3.30
C ARG A 69 -6.31 5.48 -4.07
N ILE A 70 -5.65 5.31 -5.21
CA ILE A 70 -5.21 6.43 -6.07
C ILE A 70 -6.43 7.15 -6.66
N ASN A 71 -7.44 6.41 -7.11
CA ASN A 71 -8.68 6.96 -7.64
C ASN A 71 -9.43 7.79 -6.58
N THR A 72 -9.56 7.26 -5.36
CA THR A 72 -10.12 7.99 -4.21
C THR A 72 -9.37 9.30 -3.97
N TRP A 73 -8.03 9.30 -4.05
CA TRP A 73 -7.24 10.52 -3.90
C TRP A 73 -7.55 11.56 -4.98
N PHE A 74 -7.69 11.15 -6.24
CA PHE A 74 -8.06 12.07 -7.32
C PHE A 74 -9.50 12.58 -7.17
N GLN A 75 -10.42 11.73 -6.76
CA GLN A 75 -11.82 12.14 -6.50
C GLN A 75 -11.88 13.20 -5.40
N VAL A 76 -11.15 13.00 -4.30
CA VAL A 76 -11.01 13.99 -3.23
C VAL A 76 -10.38 15.28 -3.75
N TYR A 77 -9.27 15.20 -4.47
CA TYR A 77 -8.58 16.36 -5.03
C TYR A 77 -9.49 17.21 -5.93
N ASN A 78 -10.39 16.58 -6.68
CA ASN A 78 -11.32 17.26 -7.58
C ASN A 78 -12.48 18.00 -6.85
N ILE A 79 -12.72 17.71 -5.57
CA ILE A 79 -13.73 18.40 -4.75
C ILE A 79 -13.16 19.66 -4.08
N LEU A 80 -11.84 19.72 -3.92
CA LEU A 80 -11.16 20.81 -3.24
C LEU A 80 -11.11 22.09 -4.09
N ASP A 81 -11.07 23.24 -3.43
CA ASP A 81 -10.74 24.51 -4.08
C ASP A 81 -9.22 24.64 -4.33
N GLU A 82 -8.79 25.67 -5.04
CA GLU A 82 -7.38 25.85 -5.40
C GLU A 82 -6.45 26.01 -4.19
N THR A 83 -6.89 26.68 -3.12
CA THR A 83 -6.10 26.84 -1.90
C THR A 83 -5.95 25.49 -1.18
N GLN A 84 -7.05 24.76 -1.03
CA GLN A 84 -7.08 23.43 -0.43
C GLN A 84 -6.28 22.41 -1.24
N LYS A 85 -6.29 22.49 -2.58
CA LYS A 85 -5.49 21.61 -3.45
C LYS A 85 -3.99 21.76 -3.22
N GLN A 86 -3.50 22.97 -2.96
CA GLN A 86 -2.08 23.19 -2.64
C GLN A 86 -1.71 22.51 -1.32
N GLU A 87 -2.52 22.71 -0.27
CA GLU A 87 -2.33 22.03 1.01
C GLU A 87 -2.43 20.50 0.88
N TRP A 88 -3.33 20.00 0.04
CA TRP A 88 -3.48 18.58 -0.25
C TRP A 88 -2.22 18.00 -0.90
N LYS A 89 -1.68 18.68 -1.93
CA LYS A 89 -0.45 18.26 -2.62
C LYS A 89 0.77 18.22 -1.70
N GLU A 90 0.91 19.18 -0.80
CA GLU A 90 2.04 19.17 0.17
C GLU A 90 1.93 18.00 1.16
N ASN A 91 0.72 17.73 1.67
CA ASN A 91 0.50 16.54 2.49
C ASN A 91 0.73 15.23 1.71
N PHE A 92 0.40 15.23 0.42
CA PHE A 92 0.59 14.10 -0.47
C PHE A 92 2.07 13.79 -0.72
N LYS A 93 2.90 14.80 -1.00
CA LYS A 93 4.36 14.61 -1.18
C LYS A 93 4.98 13.91 0.03
N ARG A 94 4.57 14.30 1.24
CA ARG A 94 5.02 13.65 2.48
C ARG A 94 4.60 12.18 2.55
N LEU A 95 3.40 11.85 2.08
CA LEU A 95 2.90 10.47 2.06
C LEU A 95 3.56 9.63 0.95
N ALA A 96 3.84 10.21 -0.21
CA ALA A 96 4.56 9.56 -1.31
C ALA A 96 5.97 9.14 -0.88
N ASN A 97 6.66 9.98 -0.10
CA ASN A 97 7.95 9.64 0.51
C ASN A 97 7.87 8.46 1.50
N ASP A 98 6.71 8.23 2.11
CA ASP A 98 6.45 7.06 2.95
C ASP A 98 6.10 5.79 2.13
N PHE A 99 5.59 5.96 0.90
CA PHE A 99 5.26 4.89 -0.05
C PHE A 99 6.50 4.34 -0.78
N ASP A 100 7.48 5.19 -1.10
CA ASP A 100 8.72 4.84 -1.82
C ASP A 100 9.79 4.15 -0.94
N GLY A 101 9.35 3.42 0.10
CA GLY A 101 10.26 2.64 0.95
C GLY A 101 10.93 3.38 2.12
N GLY A 102 10.62 4.67 2.34
CA GLY A 102 11.22 5.49 3.41
C GLY A 102 11.03 5.00 4.86
N ARG A 103 10.15 4.01 5.08
CA ARG A 103 10.00 3.32 6.39
C ARG A 103 10.17 1.80 6.34
N PHE A 104 10.52 1.24 5.18
CA PHE A 104 10.82 -0.18 5.02
C PHE A 104 12.31 -0.50 4.97
N GLU A 105 13.20 0.49 4.85
CA GLU A 105 14.66 0.28 4.90
C GLU A 105 15.23 0.07 6.32
N GLY A 106 14.40 0.15 7.37
CA GLY A 106 14.84 0.02 8.76
C GLY A 106 14.58 -1.33 9.43
N ARG A 107 13.82 -2.24 8.81
CA ARG A 107 13.52 -3.56 9.39
C ARG A 107 14.03 -4.67 8.47
N LYS A 108 15.36 -4.77 8.36
CA LYS A 108 15.97 -6.06 8.07
C LYS A 108 15.75 -6.93 9.30
N PHE A 109 14.77 -7.83 9.24
CA PHE A 109 14.77 -8.98 10.13
C PHE A 109 16.01 -9.80 9.77
N ASN A 110 16.97 -9.94 10.68
CA ASN A 110 17.96 -11.00 10.53
C ASN A 110 17.23 -12.37 10.59
N ARG A 111 17.90 -13.41 10.08
CA ARG A 111 17.40 -14.80 9.96
C ARG A 111 16.93 -15.41 11.30
N ASP A 112 17.26 -14.75 12.41
CA ASP A 112 17.05 -15.05 13.82
C ASP A 112 15.95 -14.17 14.48
N GLY A 113 15.24 -13.33 13.73
CA GLY A 113 13.98 -12.70 14.16
C GLY A 113 14.10 -11.57 15.18
N LYS A 114 15.30 -11.05 15.44
CA LYS A 114 15.53 -9.94 16.39
C LYS A 114 15.67 -8.61 15.66
N ASP A 115 14.87 -7.62 16.06
CA ASP A 115 14.87 -6.25 15.55
C ASP A 115 16.14 -5.50 16.03
N LYS A 116 17.09 -5.27 15.12
CA LYS A 116 18.17 -4.31 15.34
C LYS A 116 17.77 -3.00 14.67
N ARG A 117 17.24 -2.06 15.46
CA ARG A 117 17.19 -0.65 15.07
C ARG A 117 18.62 -0.16 14.82
N ILE A 118 19.01 -0.03 13.56
CA ILE A 118 20.31 0.52 13.14
C ILE A 118 20.43 1.92 13.75
N GLN A 119 21.45 2.13 14.58
CA GLN A 119 21.64 3.43 15.22
C GLN A 119 22.02 4.48 14.17
N PRO A 120 21.62 5.76 14.34
CA PRO A 120 21.83 6.79 13.32
C PRO A 120 23.28 6.93 12.81
N GLY A 121 24.28 6.61 13.64
CA GLY A 121 25.70 6.68 13.27
C GLY A 121 26.15 5.64 12.23
N GLU A 122 25.60 4.42 12.29
CA GLU A 122 25.97 3.31 11.38
C GLU A 122 25.43 3.52 9.95
N ARG A 123 24.47 4.44 9.79
CA ARG A 123 23.87 4.76 8.48
C ARG A 123 24.82 5.52 7.56
N LYS A 124 25.75 6.30 8.12
CA LYS A 124 26.66 7.12 7.33
C LYS A 124 27.75 6.26 6.68
N GLU A 125 28.31 5.32 7.44
CA GLU A 125 29.33 4.38 6.98
C GLU A 125 28.81 3.43 5.89
N PHE A 126 27.57 2.95 6.03
CA PHE A 126 26.95 2.08 5.02
C PHE A 126 26.71 2.80 3.68
N ARG A 127 26.30 4.07 3.71
CA ARG A 127 26.14 4.89 2.48
C ARG A 127 27.49 5.20 1.82
N GLU A 128 28.54 5.40 2.61
CA GLU A 128 29.89 5.64 2.09
C GLU A 128 30.52 4.37 1.49
N GLN A 129 30.19 3.18 1.99
CA GLN A 129 30.61 1.91 1.37
C GLN A 129 29.92 1.67 0.02
N MET A 130 28.61 1.88 -0.06
CA MET A 130 27.85 1.64 -1.31
C MET A 130 28.21 2.61 -2.44
N ASN A 131 28.67 3.82 -2.12
CA ASN A 131 29.14 4.79 -3.12
C ASN A 131 30.60 4.57 -3.58
N LYS A 132 31.34 3.66 -2.94
CA LYS A 132 32.71 3.30 -3.34
C LYS A 132 32.78 2.11 -4.31
N GLU A 133 31.66 1.41 -4.53
CA GLU A 133 31.57 0.24 -5.42
C GLU A 133 30.94 0.55 -6.79
N ASN A 134 30.76 1.84 -7.13
CA ASN A 134 30.37 2.32 -8.47
C ASN A 134 31.48 3.13 -9.12
#